data_AF-A0A6D2KM83-F1
#
_entry.id   AF-A0A6D2KM83-F1
#
_cell.length_a   1.000
_cell.length_b   1.000
_cell.length_c   1.000
_cell.angle_alpha   90.00
_cell.angle_beta   90.00
_cell.angle_gamma   90.00
#
_symmetry.space_group_name_H-M   'P 1'
#
loop_
_entity.id
_entity.type
_entity.pdbx_description
1 polymer ?
#
loop_
_entity_poly.entity_id
_entity_poly.type
_entity_poly.pdbx_seq_one_letter_code
_entity_poly.pdbx_strand_id
1 'polypeptide(L)'
;MENLWRIATGEDPNREDYDGIEFWSNPERSGWLTKQGDYIKSWRRRWFVLKRGKLLWFKDQAAAGTRVSIPRGVISNIGELWCRE
;
A
#
# COMPACT_ATOMS: atom_id res chain seq x y z
N MET A 1 10.76 13.78 5.14
CA MET A 1 11.70 12.87 4.45
C MET A 1 11.00 11.92 3.48
N GLU A 2 9.97 11.15 3.86
CA GLU A 2 9.32 10.19 2.94
C GLU A 2 8.70 10.80 1.68
N ASN A 3 8.11 11.99 1.77
CA ASN A 3 7.56 12.68 0.59
C ASN A 3 8.65 13.16 -0.37
N LEU A 4 9.81 13.61 0.15
CA LEU A 4 10.97 14.00 -0.65
C LEU A 4 11.57 12.79 -1.38
N TRP A 5 11.65 11.65 -0.69
CA TRP A 5 12.12 10.41 -1.31
C TRP A 5 11.21 9.94 -2.44
N ARG A 6 9.88 9.99 -2.26
CA ARG A 6 8.93 9.63 -3.33
C ARG A 6 9.05 10.53 -4.56
N ILE A 7 9.23 11.84 -4.35
CA ILE A 7 9.47 12.78 -5.45
C ILE A 7 10.81 12.46 -6.15
N ALA A 8 11.83 12.09 -5.39
CA ALA A 8 13.16 11.77 -5.93
C ALA A 8 13.21 10.40 -6.64
N THR A 9 12.45 9.40 -6.19
CA THR A 9 12.47 8.04 -6.74
C THR A 9 11.35 7.77 -7.75
N GLY A 10 10.30 8.58 -7.79
CA GLY A 10 9.14 8.36 -8.67
C GLY A 10 8.38 7.07 -8.35
N GLU A 11 8.56 6.52 -7.14
CA GLU A 11 8.06 5.21 -6.72
C GLU A 11 6.60 5.31 -6.27
N ASP A 12 5.76 5.90 -7.12
CA ASP A 12 4.32 5.78 -7.00
C ASP A 12 3.91 4.45 -7.68
N PRO A 13 2.98 3.68 -7.08
CA PRO A 13 2.47 2.48 -7.73
C PRO A 13 1.79 2.85 -9.05
N ASN A 14 1.89 1.96 -10.04
CA ASN A 14 1.18 2.15 -11.30
C ASN A 14 -0.32 2.28 -11.01
N ARG A 15 -0.94 3.35 -11.51
CA ARG A 15 -2.36 3.63 -11.30
C ARG A 15 -3.25 2.48 -11.77
N GLU A 16 -2.87 1.79 -12.84
CA GLU A 16 -3.59 0.63 -13.36
C GLU A 16 -3.69 -0.52 -12.34
N ASP A 17 -2.75 -0.61 -11.40
CA ASP A 17 -2.76 -1.65 -10.36
C ASP A 17 -3.87 -1.45 -9.33
N TYR A 18 -4.41 -0.23 -9.17
CA TYR A 18 -5.47 0.03 -8.18
C TYR A 18 -6.64 0.85 -8.73
N ASP A 19 -6.68 1.10 -10.04
CA ASP A 19 -7.79 1.78 -10.67
C ASP A 19 -9.10 0.99 -10.47
N GLY A 20 -10.18 1.71 -10.19
CA GLY A 20 -11.48 1.12 -9.86
C GLY A 20 -11.56 0.37 -8.52
N ILE A 21 -10.53 0.44 -7.66
CA ILE A 21 -10.60 -0.05 -6.28
C ILE A 21 -10.94 1.10 -5.34
N GLU A 22 -12.17 1.08 -4.81
CA GLU A 22 -12.61 2.06 -3.83
C GLU A 22 -12.08 1.75 -2.42
N PHE A 23 -10.76 1.76 -2.22
CA PHE A 23 -10.13 1.36 -0.96
C PHE A 23 -10.62 2.17 0.26
N TRP A 24 -11.12 3.38 0.05
CA TRP A 24 -11.63 4.28 1.10
C TRP A 24 -13.02 3.87 1.65
N SER A 25 -13.73 2.96 0.98
CA SER A 25 -15.11 2.59 1.32
C SER A 25 -15.24 1.09 1.54
N ASN A 26 -15.79 0.67 2.69
CA ASN A 26 -16.08 -0.73 3.05
C ASN A 26 -14.96 -1.73 2.65
N PRO A 27 -13.73 -1.58 3.17
CA PRO A 27 -12.66 -2.53 2.89
C PRO A 27 -12.94 -3.89 3.54
N GLU A 28 -12.49 -4.98 2.92
CA GLU A 28 -12.66 -6.34 3.46
C GLU A 28 -11.91 -6.48 4.79
N ARG A 29 -10.68 -5.96 4.82
CA ARG A 29 -9.85 -5.84 6.01
C ARG A 29 -9.03 -4.56 5.93
N SER A 30 -8.77 -3.96 7.08
CA SER A 30 -7.83 -2.85 7.18
C SER A 30 -7.17 -2.86 8.54
N GLY A 31 -5.90 -2.47 8.61
CA GLY A 31 -5.19 -2.47 9.88
C GLY A 31 -3.73 -2.06 9.77
N TRP A 32 -3.11 -1.90 10.93
CA TRP A 32 -1.69 -1.63 11.02
C TRP A 32 -0.89 -2.92 10.86
N LEU A 33 0.09 -2.90 9.96
CA LEU A 33 1.11 -3.94 9.86
C LEU A 33 2.50 -3.31 9.76
N THR A 34 3.53 -4.10 10.03
CA THR A 34 4.93 -3.71 9.81
C THR A 34 5.46 -4.37 8.53
N LYS A 35 6.03 -3.56 7.65
CA LYS A 35 6.71 -4.02 6.43
C LYS A 35 8.17 -3.59 6.44
N GLN A 36 9.05 -4.43 5.91
CA GLN A 36 10.42 -4.05 5.61
C GLN A 36 10.46 -3.14 4.38
N GLY A 37 11.16 -2.01 4.50
CA GLY A 37 11.40 -1.12 3.36
C GLY A 37 12.21 -1.80 2.26
N ASP A 38 11.89 -1.48 1.01
CA ASP A 38 12.48 -2.15 -0.15
C ASP A 38 13.94 -1.75 -0.36
N TYR A 39 14.23 -0.44 -0.26
CA TYR A 39 15.60 0.10 -0.34
C TYR A 39 16.31 0.11 1.02
N ILE A 40 15.83 0.92 1.97
CA ILE A 40 16.33 0.91 3.35
C ILE A 40 15.63 -0.22 4.09
N LYS A 41 16.37 -1.26 4.44
CA LYS A 41 15.92 -2.47 5.16
C LYS A 41 15.51 -2.21 6.63
N SER A 42 14.71 -1.17 6.84
CA SER A 42 14.09 -0.81 8.11
C SER A 42 12.64 -1.31 8.15
N TRP A 43 12.21 -1.80 9.30
CA TRP A 43 10.81 -2.15 9.52
C TRP A 43 10.00 -0.89 9.82
N ARG A 44 8.90 -0.69 9.11
CA ARG A 44 8.04 0.49 9.25
C ARG A 44 6.59 0.07 9.40
N ARG A 45 5.90 0.72 10.34
CA ARG A 45 4.46 0.57 10.54
C ARG A 45 3.71 1.35 9.45
N ARG A 46 2.76 0.70 8.79
CA ARG A 46 1.91 1.25 7.72
C ARG A 46 0.48 0.77 7.87
N TRP A 47 -0.46 1.56 7.36
CA TRP A 47 -1.86 1.18 7.33
C TRP A 47 -2.15 0.42 6.04
N PHE A 48 -2.63 -0.80 6.18
CA PHE A 48 -2.95 -1.68 5.05
C PHE A 48 -4.46 -1.76 4.84
N VAL A 49 -4.85 -1.89 3.59
CA VAL A 49 -6.24 -2.08 3.14
C VAL A 49 -6.28 -3.23 2.16
N LEU A 50 -7.04 -4.26 2.48
CA LEU A 50 -7.34 -5.38 1.60
C LEU A 50 -8.69 -5.13 0.94
N LYS A 51 -8.71 -5.11 -0.39
CA LYS A 51 -9.94 -4.99 -1.17
C LYS A 51 -9.78 -5.58 -2.56
N ARG A 52 -10.75 -6.39 -2.99
CA ARG A 52 -10.77 -7.06 -4.31
C ARG A 52 -9.50 -7.89 -4.57
N GLY A 53 -9.01 -8.58 -3.55
CA GLY A 53 -7.81 -9.41 -3.63
C GLY A 53 -6.49 -8.64 -3.74
N LYS A 54 -6.51 -7.30 -3.71
CA LYS A 54 -5.30 -6.47 -3.69
C LYS A 54 -5.08 -5.87 -2.32
N LEU A 55 -3.82 -5.85 -1.89
CA LEU A 55 -3.41 -5.27 -0.62
C LEU A 55 -2.66 -3.96 -0.88
N LEU A 56 -3.31 -2.86 -0.54
CA LEU A 56 -2.79 -1.50 -0.66
C LEU A 56 -2.27 -1.03 0.70
N TRP A 57 -1.27 -0.17 0.71
CA TRP A 57 -0.78 0.40 1.97
C TRP A 57 -0.51 1.90 1.90
N PHE A 58 -0.72 2.56 3.04
CA PHE A 58 -0.73 4.00 3.22
C PHE A 58 0.15 4.39 4.41
N LYS A 59 0.42 5.70 4.54
CA LYS A 59 1.16 6.22 5.70
C LYS A 59 0.46 5.86 7.01
N ASP A 60 -0.84 6.09 7.02
CA ASP A 60 -1.73 6.04 8.17
C ASP A 60 -3.18 5.83 7.71
N GLN A 61 -4.07 5.65 8.68
CA GLN A 61 -5.49 5.42 8.45
C GLN A 61 -6.19 6.63 7.81
N ALA A 62 -5.77 7.85 8.15
CA ALA A 62 -6.38 9.08 7.60
C ALA A 62 -6.13 9.20 6.09
N ALA A 63 -4.92 8.87 5.65
CA ALA A 63 -4.59 8.78 4.23
C ALA A 63 -5.46 7.72 3.52
N ALA A 64 -5.63 6.54 4.11
CA ALA A 64 -6.43 5.47 3.51
C ALA A 64 -7.94 5.79 3.42
N GLY A 65 -8.47 6.60 4.33
CA GLY A 65 -9.88 7.02 4.32
C GLY A 65 -10.22 8.07 3.27
N THR A 66 -9.23 8.60 2.53
CA THR A 66 -9.44 9.67 1.57
C THR A 66 -9.40 9.15 0.13
N ARG A 67 -10.45 9.40 -0.66
CA ARG A 67 -10.54 8.95 -2.06
C ARG A 67 -9.41 9.45 -2.96
N VAL A 68 -8.90 10.64 -2.71
CA VAL A 68 -7.83 11.27 -3.52
C VAL A 68 -6.42 10.85 -3.08
N SER A 69 -6.29 9.98 -2.08
CA SER A 69 -4.97 9.54 -1.64
C SER A 69 -4.38 8.54 -2.64
N ILE A 70 -3.06 8.63 -2.80
CA ILE A 70 -2.30 7.68 -3.60
C ILE A 70 -1.77 6.61 -2.64
N PRO A 71 -2.08 5.32 -2.85
CA PRO A 71 -1.46 4.23 -2.10
C PRO A 71 0.05 4.28 -2.33
N ARG A 72 0.84 3.92 -1.33
CA ARG A 72 2.30 3.89 -1.48
C ARG A 72 2.80 2.61 -2.15
N GLY A 73 1.94 1.62 -2.30
CA GLY A 73 2.23 0.38 -3.01
C GLY A 73 1.01 -0.53 -3.01
N VAL A 74 0.99 -1.43 -3.98
CA VAL A 74 -0.08 -2.41 -4.20
C VAL A 74 0.55 -3.78 -4.31
N ILE A 75 -0.01 -4.75 -3.60
CA ILE A 75 0.38 -6.16 -3.68
C ILE A 75 -0.81 -6.89 -4.31
N SER A 76 -0.65 -7.30 -5.58
CA SER A 76 -1.72 -7.93 -6.37
C SER A 76 -1.81 -9.45 -6.16
N ASN A 77 -0.69 -10.12 -5.84
CA ASN A 77 -0.61 -11.59 -5.72
C ASN A 77 -0.23 -12.02 -4.30
N ILE A 78 -1.09 -11.73 -3.33
CA ILE A 78 -0.85 -12.11 -1.92
C ILE A 78 -0.69 -13.63 -1.78
N GLY A 79 -1.33 -14.44 -2.64
CA GLY A 79 -1.23 -15.90 -2.63
C GLY A 79 0.09 -16.47 -3.15
N GLU A 80 0.76 -15.82 -4.10
CA GLU A 80 2.02 -16.33 -4.68
C GLU A 80 3.25 -15.96 -3.85
N LEU A 81 3.17 -14.89 -3.05
CA LEU A 81 4.28 -14.42 -2.21
C LEU A 81 4.59 -15.33 -1.02
N TRP A 82 3.66 -16.21 -0.63
CA TRP A 82 3.89 -17.25 0.37
C TRP A 82 4.40 -18.57 -0.22
N CYS A 83 4.43 -18.70 -1.56
CA CYS A 83 4.71 -19.96 -2.25
C CYS A 83 6.08 -19.99 -2.96
N ARG A 84 6.92 -18.96 -2.79
CA ARG A 84 8.36 -19.06 -3.06
C ARG A 84 9.08 -19.26 -1.74
N GLU A 85 9.62 -20.47 -1.59
CA GLU A 85 10.53 -20.91 -0.52
C GLU A 85 11.69 -19.94 -0.29
#